data_AF-A0A1V9XJL5-F1
#
_entry.id   AF-A0A1V9XJL5-F1
#
_cell.length_a   1.000
_cell.length_b   1.000
_cell.length_c   1.000
_cell.angle_alpha   90.00
_cell.angle_beta   90.00
_cell.angle_gamma   90.00
#
_symmetry.space_group_name_H-M   'P 1'
#
loop_
_entity.id
_entity.type
_entity.pdbx_description
1 polymer ?
#
loop_
_entity_poly.entity_id
_entity_poly.type
_entity_poly.pdbx_seq_one_letter_code
_entity_poly.pdbx_strand_id
1 'polypeptide(L)'
;MKVFVVMALMGMAMAAPQAPAAPTSAKAPVIEWGKCDQLKPSENERTSKAAVVDKCLQSLPLPDPEKATQQEIDKHRESVTTCALKAEGWFDDKGVYKFDRARNEIKNKKLDGEIEAAVLVKHDACQKEATEKHEDYINQVQLYQACMDYNISQICGIKVMV
;
A
#
# COMPACT_ATOMS: atom_id res chain seq x y z
N MET A 1 76.91 2.98 6.66
CA MET A 1 76.67 1.81 5.78
C MET A 1 75.16 1.57 5.78
N LYS A 2 74.40 2.06 4.78
CA LYS A 2 74.07 1.36 3.51
C LYS A 2 73.81 -0.13 3.70
N VAL A 3 72.53 -0.53 3.73
CA VAL A 3 71.97 -1.56 2.83
C VAL A 3 70.47 -1.27 2.66
N PHE A 4 70.08 -1.01 1.42
CA PHE A 4 68.70 -1.03 0.92
C PHE A 4 68.30 -2.49 0.67
N VAL A 5 67.08 -2.89 1.07
CA VAL A 5 66.39 -4.01 0.41
C VAL A 5 64.95 -3.57 0.14
N VAL A 6 64.71 -3.28 -1.13
CA VAL A 6 63.39 -3.11 -1.72
C VAL A 6 62.82 -4.51 -1.93
N MET A 7 61.69 -4.83 -1.29
CA MET A 7 60.92 -6.03 -1.61
C MET A 7 59.57 -5.59 -2.17
N ALA A 8 59.46 -5.68 -3.50
CA ALA A 8 58.22 -5.47 -4.24
C ALA A 8 57.30 -6.68 -4.02
N LEU A 9 56.13 -6.43 -3.43
CA LEU A 9 55.02 -7.39 -3.44
C LEU A 9 54.01 -6.91 -4.49
N MET A 10 54.02 -7.59 -5.64
CA MET A 10 52.92 -7.59 -6.60
C MET A 10 51.73 -8.30 -5.95
N GLY A 11 50.80 -7.54 -5.40
CA GLY A 11 49.48 -8.04 -5.00
C GLY A 11 48.58 -8.17 -6.22
N MET A 12 48.26 -9.40 -6.61
CA MET A 12 47.23 -9.68 -7.60
C MET A 12 45.88 -9.18 -7.07
N ALA A 13 45.32 -8.16 -7.72
CA ALA A 13 43.94 -7.73 -7.48
C ALA A 13 43.00 -8.85 -7.97
N MET A 14 42.42 -9.59 -7.03
CA MET A 14 41.29 -10.48 -7.29
C MET A 14 40.13 -9.61 -7.80
N ALA A 15 39.80 -9.71 -9.08
CA ALA A 15 38.57 -9.16 -9.62
C ALA A 15 37.40 -9.91 -8.97
N ALA A 16 36.72 -9.27 -8.03
CA ALA A 16 35.48 -9.79 -7.47
C ALA A 16 34.44 -9.91 -8.61
N PRO A 17 33.70 -11.02 -8.70
CA PRO A 17 32.59 -11.12 -9.65
C PRO A 17 31.59 -10.01 -9.36
N GLN A 18 31.36 -9.14 -10.35
CA GLN A 18 30.31 -8.14 -10.29
C GLN A 18 28.97 -8.87 -10.10
N ALA A 19 28.31 -8.57 -8.98
CA ALA A 19 26.93 -9.01 -8.77
C ALA A 19 26.10 -8.57 -10.00
N PRO A 20 25.21 -9.43 -10.52
CA PRO A 20 24.34 -9.05 -11.62
C PRO A 20 23.55 -7.80 -11.23
N ALA A 21 23.55 -6.82 -12.13
CA ALA A 21 22.84 -5.57 -11.96
C ALA A 21 21.37 -5.83 -11.59
N ALA A 22 20.88 -5.14 -10.57
CA ALA A 22 19.46 -5.13 -10.23
C ALA A 22 18.63 -4.78 -11.46
N PRO A 23 17.45 -5.42 -11.68
CA PRO A 23 16.61 -5.12 -12.82
C PRO A 23 16.26 -3.64 -12.87
N THR A 24 16.36 -3.06 -14.07
CA THR A 24 16.09 -1.66 -14.38
C THR A 24 14.77 -1.19 -13.77
N SER A 25 14.80 -0.08 -13.04
CA SER A 25 13.63 0.51 -12.38
C SER A 25 12.52 0.73 -13.40
N ALA A 26 11.45 -0.05 -13.33
CA ALA A 26 10.19 0.33 -13.97
C ALA A 26 9.83 1.74 -13.45
N LYS A 27 9.56 2.67 -14.37
CA LYS A 27 9.12 4.01 -13.99
C LYS A 27 7.86 3.86 -13.15
N ALA A 28 7.85 4.49 -11.96
CA ALA A 28 6.67 4.44 -11.12
C ALA A 28 5.46 5.00 -11.88
N PRO A 29 4.28 4.37 -11.77
CA PRO A 29 3.10 4.80 -12.51
C PRO A 29 2.71 6.23 -12.10
N VAL A 30 2.27 7.01 -13.08
CA VAL A 30 1.71 8.35 -12.86
C VAL A 30 0.20 8.22 -12.71
N ILE A 31 -0.37 8.81 -11.66
CA ILE A 31 -1.81 8.78 -11.40
C ILE A 31 -2.42 10.13 -11.79
N GLU A 32 -3.37 10.10 -12.72
CA GLU A 32 -4.26 11.22 -13.02
C GLU A 32 -5.50 11.13 -12.12
N TRP A 33 -5.72 12.12 -11.26
CA TRP A 33 -6.79 12.11 -10.25
C TRP A 33 -8.15 12.59 -10.77
N GLY A 34 -8.19 13.01 -12.05
CA GLY A 34 -9.41 13.45 -12.73
C GLY A 34 -10.07 14.63 -12.02
N LYS A 35 -11.35 14.49 -11.68
CA LYS A 35 -12.15 15.54 -11.02
C LYS A 35 -11.90 15.66 -9.51
N CYS A 36 -11.04 14.81 -8.95
CA CYS A 36 -10.87 14.64 -7.51
C CYS A 36 -9.43 14.81 -7.07
N ASP A 37 -8.77 15.91 -7.46
CA ASP A 37 -7.39 16.21 -7.07
C ASP A 37 -7.19 16.22 -5.54
N GLN A 38 -8.25 16.49 -4.77
CA GLN A 38 -8.22 16.46 -3.30
C GLN A 38 -7.95 15.04 -2.73
N LEU A 39 -8.14 13.99 -3.54
CA LEU A 39 -7.82 12.61 -3.15
C LEU A 39 -6.33 12.29 -3.26
N LYS A 40 -5.55 13.12 -3.96
CA LYS A 40 -4.11 12.93 -4.05
C LYS A 40 -3.48 12.97 -2.66
N PRO A 41 -2.81 11.89 -2.21
CA PRO A 41 -2.15 11.89 -0.92
C PRO A 41 -1.04 12.94 -0.89
N SER A 42 -1.01 13.74 0.15
CA SER A 42 0.13 14.58 0.49
C SER A 42 1.36 13.74 0.82
N GLU A 43 2.55 14.34 0.74
CA GLU A 43 3.80 13.65 1.12
C GLU A 43 3.80 13.19 2.58
N ASN A 44 3.16 13.95 3.46
CA ASN A 44 3.01 13.57 4.88
C ASN A 44 2.09 12.35 5.03
N GLU A 45 0.96 12.28 4.32
CA GLU A 45 0.08 11.11 4.32
C GLU A 45 0.81 9.88 3.79
N ARG A 46 1.57 10.01 2.68
CA ARG A 46 2.36 8.92 2.10
C ARG A 46 3.41 8.40 3.09
N THR A 47 4.17 9.31 3.69
CA THR A 47 5.22 8.98 4.65
C THR A 47 4.64 8.31 5.90
N SER A 48 3.55 8.86 6.45
CA SER A 48 2.90 8.30 7.63
C SER A 48 2.33 6.91 7.35
N LYS A 49 1.72 6.71 6.17
CA LYS A 49 1.19 5.41 5.76
C LYS A 49 2.29 4.38 5.53
N ALA A 50 3.39 4.78 4.88
CA ALA A 50 4.55 3.93 4.68
C ALA A 50 5.13 3.44 6.02
N ALA A 51 5.27 4.34 7.00
CA ALA A 51 5.76 3.97 8.34
C ALA A 51 4.88 2.92 9.05
N VAL A 52 3.56 2.96 8.85
CA VAL A 52 2.64 1.92 9.38
C VAL A 52 2.90 0.59 8.70
N VAL A 53 3.05 0.58 7.37
CA VAL A 53 3.33 -0.65 6.61
C VAL A 53 4.69 -1.24 7.00
N ASP A 54 5.73 -0.41 7.09
CA ASP A 54 7.08 -0.82 7.50
C ASP A 54 7.07 -1.46 8.88
N LYS A 55 6.34 -0.86 9.84
CA LYS A 55 6.16 -1.43 11.18
C LYS A 55 5.47 -2.79 11.14
N CYS A 56 4.47 -2.96 10.29
CA CYS A 56 3.80 -4.26 10.14
C CYS A 56 4.72 -5.32 9.54
N LEU A 57 5.50 -4.97 8.51
CA LEU A 57 6.45 -5.85 7.84
C LEU A 57 7.60 -6.33 8.76
N GLN A 58 7.98 -5.55 9.78
CA GLN A 58 8.95 -6.00 10.79
C GLN A 58 8.49 -7.27 11.53
N SER A 59 7.18 -7.45 11.70
CA SER A 59 6.57 -8.62 12.35
C SER A 59 6.02 -9.66 11.37
N LEU A 60 5.92 -9.29 10.09
CA LEU A 60 5.33 -10.09 9.01
C LEU A 60 6.30 -10.08 7.82
N PRO A 61 7.42 -10.83 7.89
CA PRO A 61 8.43 -10.82 6.85
C PRO A 61 7.83 -11.20 5.49
N LEU A 62 8.35 -10.59 4.42
CA LEU A 62 7.91 -10.86 3.06
C LEU A 62 8.14 -12.35 2.72
N PRO A 63 7.17 -13.01 2.04
CA PRO A 63 7.38 -14.35 1.50
C PRO A 63 8.52 -14.38 0.48
N ASP A 64 9.20 -15.53 0.35
CA ASP A 64 10.26 -15.74 -0.65
C ASP A 64 9.67 -15.62 -2.07
N PRO A 65 10.10 -14.65 -2.90
CA PRO A 65 9.48 -14.37 -4.19
C PRO A 65 9.64 -15.52 -5.21
N GLU A 66 10.63 -16.39 -5.03
CA GLU A 66 10.88 -17.52 -5.94
C GLU A 66 10.14 -18.79 -5.53
N LYS A 67 9.65 -18.86 -4.28
CA LYS A 67 9.11 -20.09 -3.69
C LYS A 67 7.70 -19.96 -3.16
N ALA A 68 7.26 -18.74 -2.82
CA ALA A 68 5.96 -18.52 -2.23
C ALA A 68 4.84 -18.90 -3.19
N THR A 69 3.89 -19.68 -2.69
CA THR A 69 2.64 -19.97 -3.37
C THR A 69 1.73 -18.75 -3.36
N GLN A 70 0.79 -18.69 -4.31
CA GLN A 70 -0.22 -17.63 -4.34
C GLN A 70 -1.00 -17.54 -3.02
N GLN A 71 -1.31 -18.68 -2.41
CA GLN A 71 -1.99 -18.73 -1.11
C GLN A 71 -1.17 -18.10 0.02
N GLU A 72 0.14 -18.33 0.06
CA GLU A 72 1.03 -17.71 1.05
C GLU A 72 1.15 -16.19 0.84
N ILE A 73 1.21 -15.75 -0.43
CA ILE A 73 1.21 -14.33 -0.79
C ILE A 73 -0.10 -13.66 -0.34
N ASP A 74 -1.24 -14.28 -0.62
CA ASP A 74 -2.54 -13.71 -0.26
C ASP A 74 -2.74 -13.66 1.26
N LYS A 75 -2.35 -14.73 1.97
CA LYS A 75 -2.35 -14.75 3.44
C LYS A 75 -1.43 -13.69 4.04
N HIS A 76 -0.26 -13.46 3.45
CA HIS A 76 0.64 -12.40 3.88
C HIS A 76 0.03 -11.01 3.67
N ARG A 77 -0.54 -10.75 2.50
CA ARG A 77 -1.27 -9.50 2.19
C ARG A 77 -2.42 -9.25 3.15
N GLU A 78 -3.19 -10.29 3.48
CA GLU A 78 -4.26 -10.23 4.47
C GLU A 78 -3.72 -9.87 5.86
N SER A 79 -2.62 -10.49 6.27
CA SER A 79 -1.98 -10.26 7.56
C SER A 79 -1.44 -8.83 7.69
N VAL A 80 -0.76 -8.32 6.65
CA VAL A 80 -0.24 -6.95 6.61
C VAL A 80 -1.37 -5.94 6.63
N THR A 81 -2.41 -6.15 5.82
CA THR A 81 -3.61 -5.30 5.80
C THR A 81 -4.28 -5.25 7.17
N THR A 82 -4.46 -6.42 7.81
CA THR A 82 -5.03 -6.54 9.15
C THR A 82 -4.20 -5.77 10.18
N CYS A 83 -2.87 -5.91 10.15
CA CYS A 83 -1.97 -5.18 11.04
C CYS A 83 -2.10 -3.67 10.85
N ALA A 84 -2.07 -3.17 9.61
CA ALA A 84 -2.15 -1.75 9.32
C ALA A 84 -3.49 -1.14 9.77
N LEU A 85 -4.61 -1.80 9.45
CA LEU A 85 -5.94 -1.35 9.85
C LEU A 85 -6.11 -1.31 11.38
N LYS A 86 -5.56 -2.29 12.10
CA LYS A 86 -5.54 -2.29 13.57
C LYS A 86 -4.67 -1.17 14.13
N ALA A 87 -3.47 -0.99 13.58
CA ALA A 87 -2.54 0.06 14.02
C ALA A 87 -3.12 1.47 13.83
N GLU A 88 -3.90 1.68 12.78
CA GLU A 88 -4.59 2.94 12.49
C GLU A 88 -5.95 3.08 13.18
N GLY A 89 -6.40 2.07 13.94
CA GLY A 89 -7.64 2.11 14.71
C GLY A 89 -8.92 2.09 13.85
N TRP A 90 -8.89 1.39 12.71
CA TRP A 90 -10.05 1.24 11.80
C TRP A 90 -11.12 0.28 12.31
N PHE A 91 -10.81 -0.49 13.34
CA PHE A 91 -11.77 -1.35 14.03
C PHE A 91 -12.18 -0.75 15.37
N ASP A 92 -13.42 -0.98 15.79
CA ASP A 92 -13.89 -0.67 17.14
C ASP A 92 -13.46 -1.74 18.15
N ASP A 93 -13.86 -1.58 19.41
CA ASP A 93 -13.51 -2.51 20.50
C ASP A 93 -14.13 -3.91 20.31
N LYS A 94 -15.09 -4.05 19.40
CA LYS A 94 -15.73 -5.32 19.02
C LYS A 94 -15.10 -5.92 17.76
N GLY A 95 -14.10 -5.27 17.16
CA GLY A 95 -13.46 -5.70 15.92
C GLY A 95 -14.25 -5.35 14.65
N VAL A 96 -15.30 -4.52 14.76
CA VAL A 96 -16.13 -4.10 13.62
C VAL A 96 -15.47 -2.93 12.91
N TYR A 97 -15.47 -2.95 11.58
CA TYR A 97 -14.92 -1.86 10.78
C TYR A 97 -15.72 -0.57 10.94
N LYS A 98 -15.03 0.55 11.14
CA LYS A 98 -15.63 1.88 11.37
C LYS A 98 -16.05 2.54 10.05
N PHE A 99 -17.14 2.09 9.45
CA PHE A 99 -17.70 2.69 8.22
C PHE A 99 -18.00 4.19 8.39
N ASP A 100 -18.51 4.62 9.55
CA ASP A 100 -18.74 6.05 9.83
C ASP A 100 -17.46 6.89 9.77
N ARG A 101 -16.33 6.32 10.19
CA ARG A 101 -15.03 6.99 10.03
C ARG A 101 -14.69 7.14 8.55
N ALA A 102 -14.87 6.10 7.75
CA ALA A 102 -14.63 6.16 6.31
C ALA A 102 -15.53 7.21 5.61
N ARG A 103 -16.81 7.30 6.03
CA ARG A 103 -17.73 8.36 5.60
C ARG A 103 -17.20 9.75 5.92
N ASN A 104 -16.67 9.94 7.14
CA ASN A 104 -16.12 11.22 7.56
C ASN A 104 -14.83 11.57 6.81
N GLU A 105 -13.96 10.59 6.52
CA GLU A 105 -12.80 10.81 5.65
C GLU A 105 -13.21 11.33 4.27
N ILE A 106 -14.26 10.75 3.66
CA ILE A 106 -14.79 11.23 2.36
C ILE A 106 -15.21 12.70 2.45
N LYS A 107 -15.99 13.06 3.47
CA LYS A 107 -16.44 14.45 3.68
C LYS A 107 -15.27 15.41 3.95
N ASN A 108 -14.25 14.95 4.68
CA ASN A 108 -13.08 15.75 5.02
C ASN A 108 -12.17 16.03 3.82
N LYS A 109 -12.29 15.23 2.74
CA LYS A 109 -11.59 15.51 1.47
C LYS A 109 -12.18 16.71 0.73
N LYS A 110 -13.36 17.22 1.13
CA LYS A 110 -13.99 18.42 0.56
C LYS A 110 -14.06 18.33 -0.97
N LEU A 111 -14.62 17.22 -1.45
CA LEU A 111 -14.87 17.02 -2.87
C LEU A 111 -15.91 18.05 -3.34
N ASP A 112 -16.01 18.24 -4.65
CA ASP A 112 -17.13 19.02 -5.20
C ASP A 112 -18.47 18.44 -4.71
N GLY A 113 -19.46 19.29 -4.45
CA GLY A 113 -20.71 18.87 -3.82
C GLY A 113 -21.45 17.75 -4.56
N GLU A 114 -21.46 17.77 -5.89
CA GLU A 114 -22.10 16.71 -6.68
C GLU A 114 -21.30 15.40 -6.63
N ILE A 115 -19.97 15.51 -6.65
CA ILE A 115 -19.06 14.37 -6.55
C ILE A 115 -19.14 13.73 -5.16
N GLU A 116 -19.11 14.53 -4.10
CA GLU A 116 -19.23 14.06 -2.71
C GLU A 116 -20.54 13.31 -2.52
N ALA A 117 -21.66 13.88 -2.98
CA ALA A 117 -22.96 13.23 -2.90
C ALA A 117 -22.96 11.88 -3.62
N ALA A 118 -22.40 11.81 -4.84
CA ALA A 118 -22.29 10.58 -5.60
C ALA A 118 -21.41 9.52 -4.89
N VAL A 119 -20.26 9.92 -4.35
CA VAL A 119 -19.35 9.02 -3.61
C VAL A 119 -20.01 8.54 -2.32
N LEU A 120 -20.76 9.38 -1.60
CA LEU A 120 -21.47 8.99 -0.39
C LEU A 120 -22.62 8.00 -0.64
N VAL A 121 -23.32 8.12 -1.78
CA VAL A 121 -24.31 7.11 -2.19
C VAL A 121 -23.62 5.76 -2.42
N LYS A 122 -22.43 5.76 -3.03
CA LYS A 122 -21.64 4.54 -3.25
C LYS A 122 -21.06 3.99 -1.96
N HIS A 123 -20.67 4.85 -1.02
CA HIS A 123 -20.28 4.44 0.33
C HIS A 123 -21.37 3.59 0.99
N ASP A 124 -22.62 4.05 0.98
CA ASP A 124 -23.73 3.31 1.59
C ASP A 124 -23.99 1.97 0.90
N ALA A 125 -23.94 1.97 -0.44
CA ALA A 125 -24.12 0.75 -1.22
C ALA A 125 -23.01 -0.28 -0.95
N CYS A 126 -21.74 0.15 -0.97
CA CYS A 126 -20.59 -0.71 -0.73
C CYS A 126 -20.54 -1.21 0.71
N GLN A 127 -20.90 -0.38 1.69
CA GLN A 127 -21.02 -0.80 3.09
C GLN A 127 -22.07 -1.90 3.22
N LYS A 128 -23.27 -1.66 2.68
CA LYS A 128 -24.37 -2.63 2.72
C LYS A 128 -23.93 -3.96 2.11
N GLU A 129 -23.38 -3.93 0.90
CA GLU A 129 -22.92 -5.13 0.19
C GLU A 129 -21.86 -5.90 1.00
N ALA A 130 -20.87 -5.20 1.56
CA ALA A 130 -19.85 -5.81 2.40
C ALA A 130 -20.46 -6.53 3.61
N THR A 131 -21.35 -5.86 4.34
CA THR A 131 -21.98 -6.40 5.56
C THR A 131 -22.98 -7.53 5.29
N GLU A 132 -23.59 -7.57 4.10
CA GLU A 132 -24.52 -8.65 3.71
C GLU A 132 -23.79 -9.90 3.21
N LYS A 133 -22.61 -9.74 2.60
CA LYS A 133 -21.87 -10.86 1.98
C LYS A 133 -20.86 -11.54 2.89
N HIS A 134 -20.36 -10.85 3.91
CA HIS A 134 -19.31 -11.36 4.77
C HIS A 134 -19.63 -11.08 6.23
N GLU A 135 -19.46 -12.10 7.08
CA GLU A 135 -19.54 -11.95 8.54
C GLU A 135 -18.19 -11.59 9.14
N ASP A 136 -17.08 -11.99 8.51
CA ASP A 136 -15.74 -11.65 8.97
C ASP A 136 -15.31 -10.25 8.51
N TYR A 137 -14.71 -9.52 9.45
CA TYR A 137 -14.40 -8.10 9.27
C TYR A 137 -13.34 -7.85 8.20
N ILE A 138 -12.46 -8.81 7.91
CA ILE A 138 -11.41 -8.60 6.90
C ILE A 138 -11.99 -8.71 5.49
N ASN A 139 -12.79 -9.72 5.20
CA ASN A 139 -13.43 -9.84 3.89
C ASN A 139 -14.46 -8.73 3.67
N GLN A 140 -15.17 -8.29 4.73
CA GLN A 140 -16.00 -7.07 4.66
C GLN A 140 -15.18 -5.86 4.20
N VAL A 141 -14.02 -5.62 4.82
CA VAL A 141 -13.17 -4.47 4.48
C VAL A 141 -12.60 -4.59 3.07
N GLN A 142 -12.11 -5.76 2.67
CA GLN A 142 -11.56 -5.97 1.34
C GLN A 142 -12.60 -5.72 0.25
N LEU A 143 -13.81 -6.27 0.41
CA LEU A 143 -14.91 -6.04 -0.52
C LEU A 143 -15.33 -4.57 -0.53
N TYR A 144 -15.47 -3.95 0.64
CA TYR A 144 -15.80 -2.53 0.76
C TYR A 144 -14.76 -1.64 0.06
N GLN A 145 -13.47 -1.86 0.32
CA GLN A 145 -12.38 -1.08 -0.27
C GLN A 145 -12.36 -1.25 -1.78
N ALA A 146 -12.43 -2.47 -2.30
CA ALA A 146 -12.48 -2.72 -3.74
C ALA A 146 -13.71 -2.06 -4.41
N CYS A 147 -14.88 -2.14 -3.77
CA CYS A 147 -16.11 -1.51 -4.23
C CYS A 147 -15.97 0.03 -4.26
N MET A 148 -15.40 0.62 -3.21
CA MET A 148 -15.17 2.06 -3.13
C MET A 148 -14.13 2.53 -4.14
N ASP A 149 -13.00 1.85 -4.25
CA ASP A 149 -11.93 2.18 -5.19
C ASP A 149 -12.44 2.17 -6.63
N TYR A 150 -13.23 1.16 -7.00
CA TYR A 150 -13.88 1.10 -8.32
C TYR A 150 -14.80 2.31 -8.54
N ASN A 151 -15.73 2.56 -7.62
CA ASN A 151 -16.73 3.62 -7.80
C ASN A 151 -16.10 5.01 -7.77
N ILE A 152 -15.16 5.27 -6.86
CA ILE A 152 -14.41 6.54 -6.81
C ILE A 152 -13.64 6.73 -8.11
N SER A 153 -12.95 5.70 -8.61
CA SER A 153 -12.23 5.80 -9.88
C SER A 153 -13.15 6.16 -11.04
N GLN A 154 -14.35 5.58 -11.12
CA GLN A 154 -15.33 5.91 -12.16
C GLN A 154 -15.89 7.33 -12.02
N ILE A 155 -16.30 7.73 -10.81
CA ILE A 155 -16.89 9.05 -10.54
C ILE A 155 -15.87 10.16 -10.79
N CYS A 156 -14.66 9.98 -10.28
CA CYS A 156 -13.58 10.95 -10.39
C CYS A 156 -12.89 10.90 -11.76
N GLY A 157 -12.99 9.80 -12.50
CA GLY A 157 -12.26 9.61 -13.76
C GLY A 157 -10.76 9.40 -13.56
N ILE A 158 -10.38 8.67 -12.51
CA ILE A 158 -8.97 8.39 -12.16
C ILE A 158 -8.35 7.43 -13.19
N LYS A 159 -7.11 7.70 -13.60
CA LYS A 159 -6.34 6.85 -14.52
C LYS A 159 -4.95 6.58 -14.00
N VAL A 160 -4.48 5.34 -14.18
CA VAL A 160 -3.10 4.93 -13.92
C VAL A 160 -2.38 4.87 -15.25
N MET A 161 -1.35 5.70 -15.39
CA MET A 161 -0.52 5.82 -16.58
C MET A 161 0.80 5.10 -16.33
N VAL A 162 1.14 4.14 -17.18
CA VAL A 162 2.37 3.32 -17.11
C VAL A 162 3.39 3.75 -18.13
#